data_AF-A0ABC8ED48-F1
#
_entry.id   AF-A0ABC8ED48-F1
#
_cell.length_a   1.000
_cell.length_b   1.000
_cell.length_c   1.000
_cell.angle_alpha   90.00
_cell.angle_beta   90.00
_cell.angle_gamma   90.00
#
_symmetry.space_group_name_H-M   'P 1'
#
loop_
_entity.id
_entity.type
_entity.pdbx_description
1 polymer ?
#
loop_
_entity_poly.entity_id
_entity_poly.type
_entity_poly.pdbx_seq_one_letter_code
_entity_poly.pdbx_strand_id
1 'polypeptide(L)'
;MNNFKIFDAEFKFMEIVWENSPIKSSDLVKLTHDKLGWKKSTTYTVIRRLKERNIIANENAIVTALIDREAVQLSETEELIDKVYSGSIKKFFSTFLQKENLSKKDIKELKKIVDELE
;
A
#
# COMPACT_ATOMS: atom_id res chain seq x y z
N MET A 1 -14.05 -3.80 -8.36
CA MET A 1 -12.77 -3.22 -7.91
C MET A 1 -11.96 -4.34 -7.27
N ASN A 2 -10.72 -4.58 -7.73
CA ASN A 2 -9.84 -5.55 -7.07
C ASN A 2 -9.47 -4.97 -5.72
N ASN A 3 -9.96 -5.54 -4.63
CA ASN A 3 -9.55 -5.14 -3.29
C ASN A 3 -8.14 -5.71 -3.03
N PHE A 4 -7.12 -4.86 -3.11
CA PHE A 4 -5.73 -5.22 -2.83
C PHE A 4 -5.46 -5.14 -1.33
N LYS A 5 -6.27 -5.86 -0.54
CA LYS A 5 -6.13 -5.87 0.92
C LYS A 5 -4.79 -6.47 1.30
N ILE A 6 -3.93 -5.67 1.89
CA ILE A 6 -2.61 -6.04 2.41
C ILE A 6 -2.62 -5.74 3.90
N PHE A 7 -2.22 -6.70 4.73
CA PHE A 7 -2.09 -6.47 6.17
C PHE A 7 -0.74 -5.81 6.50
N ASP A 8 -0.61 -5.14 7.66
CA ASP A 8 0.61 -4.40 8.05
C ASP A 8 1.92 -5.20 7.86
N ALA A 9 1.91 -6.48 8.26
CA ALA A 9 3.06 -7.37 8.11
C ALA A 9 3.37 -7.68 6.63
N GLU A 10 2.33 -7.82 5.81
CA GLU A 10 2.45 -8.02 4.36
C GLU A 10 2.85 -6.73 3.65
N PHE A 11 2.46 -5.56 4.16
CA PHE A 11 2.88 -4.27 3.61
C PHE A 11 4.38 -4.08 3.77
N LYS A 12 4.93 -4.34 4.97
CA LYS A 12 6.37 -4.33 5.22
C LYS A 12 7.13 -5.34 4.35
N PHE A 13 6.52 -6.49 4.07
CA PHE A 13 7.08 -7.44 3.12
C PHE A 13 7.06 -6.89 1.69
N MET A 14 5.96 -6.27 1.27
CA MET A 14 5.83 -5.66 -0.05
C MET A 14 6.78 -4.47 -0.24
N GLU A 15 7.12 -3.70 0.80
CA GLU A 15 8.18 -2.69 0.73
C GLU A 15 9.51 -3.29 0.26
N ILE A 16 9.88 -4.45 0.80
CA ILE A 16 11.08 -5.17 0.36
C ILE A 16 10.93 -5.68 -1.07
N VAL A 17 9.74 -6.19 -1.44
CA VAL A 17 9.50 -6.68 -2.80
C VAL A 17 9.57 -5.55 -3.81
N TRP A 18 8.89 -4.42 -3.60
CA TRP A 18 8.89 -3.27 -4.50
C TRP A 18 10.30 -2.71 -4.73
N GLU A 19 11.12 -2.63 -3.68
CA GLU A 19 12.51 -2.17 -3.80
C GLU A 19 13.41 -3.08 -4.63
N ASN A 20 13.10 -4.38 -4.69
CA ASN A 20 14.01 -5.40 -5.23
C ASN A 20 13.41 -6.17 -6.42
N SER A 21 12.19 -5.88 -6.84
CA SER A 21 11.48 -6.65 -7.85
C SER A 21 12.12 -6.48 -9.24
N PRO A 22 12.29 -7.56 -10.03
CA PRO A 22 12.07 -8.98 -9.70
C PRO A 22 13.21 -9.57 -8.86
N ILE A 23 12.88 -10.43 -7.87
CA ILE A 23 13.86 -10.99 -6.92
C ILE A 23 13.67 -12.48 -6.70
N LYS A 24 14.77 -13.23 -6.52
CA LYS A 24 14.69 -14.64 -6.13
C LYS A 24 14.08 -14.81 -4.74
N SER A 25 13.17 -15.75 -4.59
CA SER A 25 12.55 -16.10 -3.31
C SER A 25 13.56 -16.47 -2.22
N SER A 26 14.72 -17.05 -2.59
CA SER A 26 15.82 -17.32 -1.65
C SER A 26 16.46 -16.06 -1.07
N ASP A 27 16.54 -14.99 -1.87
CA ASP A 27 17.11 -13.71 -1.44
C ASP A 27 16.08 -12.89 -0.65
N LEU A 28 14.80 -13.00 -0.99
CA LEU A 28 13.72 -12.49 -0.13
C LEU A 28 13.72 -13.14 1.26
N VAL A 29 14.03 -14.43 1.38
CA VAL A 29 14.15 -15.08 2.69
C VAL A 29 15.26 -14.43 3.53
N LYS A 30 16.40 -14.08 2.93
CA LYS A 30 17.47 -13.38 3.63
C LYS A 30 17.04 -11.97 4.03
N LEU A 31 16.50 -11.19 3.08
CA LEU A 31 16.07 -9.82 3.34
C LEU A 31 14.97 -9.73 4.41
N THR A 32 14.01 -10.65 4.39
CA THR A 32 12.94 -10.70 5.40
C THR A 32 13.43 -11.21 6.75
N HIS A 33 14.44 -12.07 6.77
CA HIS A 33 15.13 -12.44 8.00
C HIS A 33 15.83 -11.23 8.61
N ASP A 34 16.62 -10.51 7.82
CA ASP A 34 17.44 -9.39 8.29
C ASP A 34 16.59 -8.16 8.66
N LYS A 35 15.61 -7.79 7.82
CA LYS A 35 14.78 -6.59 8.02
C LYS A 35 13.57 -6.82 8.93
N LEU A 36 12.97 -8.01 8.91
CA LEU A 36 11.71 -8.29 9.62
C LEU A 36 11.84 -9.37 10.71
N GLY A 37 13.01 -10.01 10.85
CA GLY A 37 13.21 -11.10 11.81
C GLY A 37 12.44 -12.38 11.44
N TRP A 38 12.00 -12.53 10.19
CA TRP A 38 11.14 -13.64 9.79
C TRP A 38 11.90 -14.96 9.65
N LYS A 39 11.22 -16.05 9.97
CA LYS A 39 11.67 -17.41 9.61
C LYS A 39 11.36 -17.66 8.14
N LYS A 40 12.17 -18.53 7.49
CA LYS A 40 11.98 -18.97 6.10
C LYS A 40 10.54 -19.42 5.80
N SER A 41 9.90 -20.16 6.72
CA SER A 41 8.52 -20.62 6.56
C SER A 41 7.51 -19.48 6.51
N THR A 42 7.72 -18.41 7.29
CA THR A 42 6.87 -17.21 7.30
C THR A 42 6.94 -16.51 5.95
N THR A 43 8.14 -16.29 5.40
CA THR A 43 8.34 -15.68 4.08
C THR A 43 7.59 -16.44 2.99
N TYR A 44 7.73 -17.76 2.92
CA TYR A 44 7.00 -18.55 1.90
C TYR A 44 5.49 -18.58 2.10
N THR A 45 5.02 -18.56 3.35
CA THR A 45 3.59 -18.46 3.65
C THR A 45 3.01 -17.15 3.14
N VAL A 46 3.71 -16.03 3.36
CA VAL A 46 3.31 -14.71 2.87
C VAL A 46 3.36 -14.62 1.35
N ILE A 47 4.43 -15.14 0.72
CA ILE A 47 4.54 -15.22 -0.75
C ILE A 47 3.32 -15.96 -1.33
N ARG A 48 2.95 -17.11 -0.75
CA ARG A 48 1.79 -17.89 -1.19
C ARG A 48 0.49 -17.10 -1.07
N ARG A 49 0.23 -16.47 0.08
CA ARG A 49 -1.01 -15.69 0.32
C ARG A 49 -1.13 -14.47 -0.59
N LEU A 50 -0.02 -13.81 -0.89
CA LEU A 50 -0.01 -12.66 -1.81
C LEU A 50 -0.17 -13.11 -3.27
N LYS A 51 0.39 -14.26 -3.64
CA LYS A 51 0.16 -14.88 -4.95
C LYS A 51 -1.29 -15.28 -5.16
N GLU A 52 -1.93 -15.90 -4.16
CA GLU A 52 -3.36 -16.28 -4.21
C GLU A 52 -4.28 -15.06 -4.43
N ARG A 53 -3.86 -13.85 -4.01
CA ARG A 53 -4.56 -12.58 -4.24
C ARG A 53 -4.10 -11.81 -5.48
N ASN A 54 -3.25 -12.39 -6.32
CA ASN A 54 -2.66 -11.72 -7.50
C ASN A 54 -1.92 -10.41 -7.17
N ILE A 55 -1.36 -10.29 -5.97
CA ILE A 55 -0.55 -9.13 -5.54
C ILE A 55 0.90 -9.28 -6.03
N ILE A 56 1.39 -10.53 -6.07
CA ILE A 56 2.69 -10.88 -6.60
C ILE A 56 2.58 -12.11 -7.50
N ALA A 57 3.49 -12.23 -8.47
CA ALA A 57 3.78 -13.46 -9.17
C ALA A 57 4.95 -14.19 -8.48
N ASN A 58 4.93 -15.52 -8.54
CA ASN A 58 6.09 -16.34 -8.18
C ASN A 58 6.22 -17.47 -9.20
N GLU A 59 7.20 -17.35 -10.08
CA GLU A 59 7.49 -18.24 -11.21
C GLU A 59 8.97 -18.60 -11.20
N ASN A 60 9.31 -19.89 -11.31
CA ASN A 60 10.70 -20.36 -11.28
C ASN A 60 11.52 -19.80 -10.09
N ALA A 61 10.86 -19.68 -8.93
CA ALA A 61 11.42 -19.10 -7.70
C ALA A 61 11.80 -17.60 -7.80
N ILE A 62 11.33 -16.89 -8.81
CA ILE A 62 11.43 -15.43 -8.98
C ILE A 62 10.08 -14.81 -8.58
N VAL A 63 10.14 -13.85 -7.67
CA VAL A 63 9.01 -13.10 -7.16
C VAL A 63 8.96 -11.73 -7.82
N THR A 64 7.82 -11.40 -8.41
CA THR A 64 7.58 -10.14 -9.11
C THR A 64 6.35 -9.44 -8.53
N ALA A 65 6.44 -8.14 -8.23
CA ALA A 65 5.28 -7.35 -7.83
C ALA A 65 4.33 -7.18 -9.03
N LEU A 66 3.03 -7.41 -8.82
CA LEU A 66 2.00 -7.20 -9.85
C LEU A 66 1.21 -5.91 -9.64
N ILE A 67 1.40 -5.26 -8.49
CA ILE A 67 0.73 -4.02 -8.13
C ILE A 67 1.76 -3.03 -7.59
N ASP A 68 1.48 -1.75 -7.78
CA ASP A 68 2.32 -0.66 -7.29
C ASP A 68 1.92 -0.25 -5.88
N ARG A 69 2.87 0.37 -5.17
CA ARG A 69 2.66 0.89 -3.81
C ARG A 69 1.48 1.86 -3.74
N GLU A 70 1.38 2.77 -4.72
CA GLU A 70 0.33 3.79 -4.78
C GLU A 70 -1.06 3.17 -4.93
N ALA A 71 -1.18 2.08 -5.69
CA ALA A 71 -2.45 1.38 -5.89
C ALA A 71 -2.99 0.78 -4.58
N VAL A 72 -2.11 0.27 -3.72
CA VAL A 72 -2.48 -0.24 -2.38
C VAL A 72 -2.96 0.89 -1.49
N GLN A 73 -2.19 1.99 -1.43
CA GLN A 73 -2.54 3.16 -0.60
C GLN A 73 -3.88 3.78 -1.03
N LEU A 74 -4.12 3.87 -2.34
CA LEU A 74 -5.40 4.35 -2.86
C LEU A 74 -6.53 3.42 -2.47
N SER A 75 -6.38 2.11 -2.67
CA SER A 75 -7.41 1.11 -2.32
C SER A 75 -7.76 1.14 -0.82
N GLU A 76 -6.78 1.30 0.07
CA GLU A 76 -7.05 1.39 1.52
C GLU A 76 -7.75 2.70 1.89
N THR A 77 -7.37 3.80 1.23
CA THR A 77 -8.01 5.11 1.45
C THR A 77 -9.45 5.11 0.96
N GLU A 78 -9.73 4.51 -0.20
CA GLU A 78 -11.09 4.33 -0.71
C GLU A 78 -11.93 3.46 0.23
N GLU A 79 -11.41 2.32 0.71
CA GLU A 79 -12.12 1.45 1.68
C GLU A 79 -12.43 2.21 2.99
N LEU A 80 -11.51 3.07 3.46
CA LEU A 80 -11.72 3.92 4.62
C LEU A 80 -12.82 4.97 4.39
N ILE A 81 -12.78 5.66 3.25
CA ILE A 81 -13.77 6.68 2.89
C ILE A 81 -15.16 6.04 2.78
N ASP A 82 -15.27 4.88 2.16
CA ASP A 82 -16.51 4.13 2.06
C ASP A 82 -17.05 3.73 3.44
N LYS A 83 -16.19 3.15 4.28
CA LYS A 83 -16.59 2.61 5.58
C LYS A 83 -16.94 3.67 6.63
N VAL A 84 -16.17 4.75 6.71
CA VAL A 84 -16.26 5.75 7.79
C VAL A 84 -17.03 7.00 7.35
N TYR A 85 -16.94 7.37 6.07
CA TYR A 85 -17.52 8.59 5.54
C TYR A 85 -18.63 8.32 4.51
N SER A 86 -19.12 7.08 4.45
CA SER A 86 -20.20 6.65 3.56
C SER A 86 -19.91 6.96 2.09
N GLY A 87 -18.65 6.82 1.68
CA GLY A 87 -18.18 7.09 0.31
C GLY A 87 -18.03 8.57 -0.02
N SER A 88 -18.27 9.47 0.95
CA SER A 88 -18.22 10.91 0.69
C SER A 88 -16.81 11.48 0.91
N ILE A 89 -16.07 11.62 -0.18
CA ILE A 89 -14.75 12.28 -0.16
C ILE A 89 -14.84 13.73 0.35
N LYS A 90 -15.93 14.45 0.03
CA LYS A 90 -16.20 15.80 0.55
C LYS A 90 -16.30 15.81 2.08
N LYS A 91 -16.96 14.80 2.66
CA LYS A 91 -17.13 14.66 4.12
C LYS A 91 -15.82 14.28 4.80
N PHE A 92 -15.02 13.42 4.18
CA PHE A 92 -13.65 13.13 4.61
C PHE A 92 -12.80 14.39 4.68
N PHE A 93 -12.68 15.13 3.56
CA PHE A 93 -11.86 16.35 3.50
C PHE A 93 -12.35 17.43 4.46
N SER A 94 -13.65 17.73 4.49
CA SER A 94 -14.19 18.74 5.41
C SER A 94 -13.94 18.42 6.88
N THR A 95 -14.05 17.14 7.29
CA THR A 95 -13.77 16.71 8.66
C THR A 95 -12.28 16.83 8.99
N PHE A 96 -11.40 16.43 8.06
CA PHE A 96 -9.96 16.46 8.26
C PHE A 96 -9.44 17.91 8.33
N LEU A 97 -9.83 18.75 7.37
CA LEU A 97 -9.41 20.15 7.30
C LEU A 97 -9.94 20.99 8.47
N GLN A 98 -11.07 20.61 9.10
CA GLN A 98 -11.58 21.28 10.30
C GLN A 98 -10.76 21.01 11.56
N LYS A 99 -10.08 19.86 11.64
CA LYS A 99 -9.23 19.49 12.78
C LYS A 99 -7.81 20.02 12.67
N GLU A 100 -7.34 20.30 11.46
CA GLU A 100 -5.98 20.77 11.20
C GLU A 100 -5.85 22.28 11.43
N ASN A 101 -4.75 22.70 12.07
CA ASN A 101 -4.37 24.11 12.18
C ASN A 101 -3.65 24.55 10.91
N LEU A 102 -4.39 24.64 9.81
CA LEU A 102 -3.84 25.01 8.50
C LEU A 102 -3.44 26.48 8.49
N SER A 103 -2.21 26.75 8.04
CA SER A 103 -1.75 28.11 7.80
C SER A 103 -2.41 28.69 6.55
N LYS A 104 -2.36 30.02 6.40
CA LYS A 104 -2.79 30.69 5.16
C LYS A 104 -2.04 30.17 3.92
N LYS A 105 -0.79 29.71 4.10
CA LYS A 105 0.02 29.14 3.01
C LYS A 105 -0.52 27.78 2.60
N ASP A 106 -0.79 26.89 3.55
CA ASP A 106 -1.33 25.55 3.29
C ASP A 106 -2.69 25.65 2.59
N ILE A 107 -3.57 26.55 3.03
CA ILE A 107 -4.86 26.80 2.37
C ILE A 107 -4.68 27.26 0.91
N LYS A 108 -3.68 28.10 0.64
CA LYS A 108 -3.41 28.60 -0.72
C LYS A 108 -2.88 27.48 -1.61
N GLU A 109 -2.00 26.63 -1.10
CA GLU A 109 -1.47 25.47 -1.82
C GLU A 109 -2.58 24.44 -2.10
N LEU A 110 -3.43 24.14 -1.12
CA LEU A 110 -4.58 23.24 -1.30
C LEU A 110 -5.57 23.77 -2.35
N LYS A 111 -5.85 25.09 -2.34
CA LYS A 111 -6.68 25.71 -3.39
C LYS A 111 -6.06 25.54 -4.77
N LYS A 112 -4.75 25.80 -4.90
CA LYS A 112 -4.03 25.64 -6.17
C LYS A 112 -4.12 24.21 -6.71
N ILE A 113 -4.01 23.19 -5.85
CA ILE A 113 -4.16 21.79 -6.24
C ILE A 113 -5.56 21.53 -6.81
N VAL A 114 -6.62 22.07 -6.18
CA VAL A 114 -8.00 21.89 -6.66
C VAL A 114 -8.24 22.63 -7.97
N ASP A 115 -7.73 23.87 -8.09
CA ASP A 115 -7.85 24.69 -9.29
C ASP A 115 -7.12 24.05 -10.49
N GLU A 116 -6.06 23.26 -10.26
CA GLU A 116 -5.34 22.50 -11.31
C GLU A 116 -6.10 21.25 -11.80
N LEU A 117 -7.20 20.85 -11.14
CA LEU A 117 -8.05 19.73 -11.55
C LEU A 117 -9.24 20.17 -12.44
N GLU A 118 -9.45 21.48 -12.61
CA GLU A 118 -10.46 22.08 -13.50
C GLU A 118 -9.94 22.28 -14.92
#